data_AF-A0A2E3DQE2-F1
#
_entry.id   AF-A0A2E3DQE2-F1
#
_cell.length_a   1.000
_cell.length_b   1.000
_cell.length_c   1.000
_cell.angle_alpha   90.00
_cell.angle_beta   90.00
_cell.angle_gamma   90.00
#
_symmetry.space_group_name_H-M   'P 1'
#
loop_
_entity.id
_entity.type
_entity.pdbx_description
1 polymer ?
#
loop_
_entity_poly.entity_id
_entity_poly.type
_entity_poly.pdbx_seq_one_letter_code
_entity_poly.pdbx_strand_id
1 'polypeptide(L)'
;MFRVHLHIKTGLVSIFALLFFSFLVLPGFAKPPKKDTAQLHLNFPNPINELVSSDIDVERVLLITDLSVVEHPLYTDPKSPVPYWTFKHLITQISGKVPPAIFVEDWLNQWLEDQSVGHGVSAARPAMEELIITPWREASGGGKLDLNKAPFRLLAIVNRMDLRSIDEDNVSSAGEGRLVFGALDETGKPLGGGFYIIFEYNLAASNFHELNKWAQRWYRLQNHPIESRRYSDELAKLTRLFTDRRITQDSDNLSHLNQVRTNEVVLGLPWELREFKITQGTPNLLQVPVAATPDFEFFNNTKQGRETLGAIIQFMEGIPNSILGSAAPTPFGVAWDPANVTSEQRHQFALFTCSGCHHTETGAFFTHIAFPEENNLPESLVNEAALSGFLTGIEAEDPIDDSISRKFNDLERRQIDFSDLLNDIDRGHMPRDGEKRKH
;
A
#
# COMPACT_ATOMS: atom_id res chain seq x y z
N MET A 1 40.99 4.09 45.35
CA MET A 1 42.01 4.78 46.17
C MET A 1 43.33 4.80 45.42
N PHE A 2 43.87 6.00 45.19
CA PHE A 2 45.23 6.37 44.76
C PHE A 2 45.85 5.84 43.45
N ARG A 3 45.95 6.82 42.52
CA ARG A 3 46.92 7.00 41.42
C ARG A 3 48.38 6.87 41.89
N VAL A 4 49.25 6.38 41.01
CA VAL A 4 50.61 6.93 40.83
C VAL A 4 50.98 6.90 39.34
N HIS A 5 51.37 8.06 38.81
CA HIS A 5 52.10 8.24 37.55
C HIS A 5 53.59 8.38 37.88
N LEU A 6 54.47 7.84 37.04
CA LEU A 6 55.74 8.46 36.65
C LEU A 6 56.40 7.67 35.50
N HIS A 7 56.70 8.31 34.37
CA HIS A 7 58.08 8.43 33.90
C HIS A 7 58.23 9.38 32.69
N ILE A 8 59.14 10.33 32.86
CA ILE A 8 59.77 11.19 31.84
C ILE A 8 61.17 10.62 31.59
N LYS A 9 61.69 10.73 30.34
CA LYS A 9 63.11 11.01 29.95
C LYS A 9 63.19 11.07 28.39
N THR A 10 63.44 12.21 27.73
CA THR A 10 64.70 12.98 27.45
C THR A 10 65.63 12.41 26.37
N GLY A 11 66.06 13.28 25.43
CA GLY A 11 67.29 13.20 24.60
C GLY A 11 67.06 13.54 23.11
N LEU A 12 67.18 14.79 22.62
CA LEU A 12 68.38 15.51 22.11
C LEU A 12 69.12 14.74 20.99
N VAL A 13 69.35 15.25 19.77
CA VAL A 13 70.41 16.22 19.39
C VAL A 13 70.21 16.72 17.92
N SER A 14 70.53 18.00 17.67
CA SER A 14 70.53 18.77 16.41
C SER A 14 71.70 18.47 15.44
N ILE A 15 71.63 18.95 14.19
CA ILE A 15 72.57 19.94 13.56
C ILE A 15 72.26 20.19 12.06
N PHE A 16 72.39 21.47 11.68
CA PHE A 16 72.29 22.14 10.36
C PHE A 16 73.45 21.85 9.40
N ALA A 17 73.24 21.98 8.07
CA ALA A 17 73.96 22.92 7.18
C ALA A 17 73.57 22.82 5.68
N LEU A 18 73.41 23.97 5.04
CA LEU A 18 73.26 24.22 3.60
C LEU A 18 74.59 24.03 2.83
N LEU A 19 74.50 23.77 1.51
CA LEU A 19 75.33 24.43 0.46
C LEU A 19 74.80 24.17 -0.96
N PHE A 20 74.74 25.24 -1.76
CA PHE A 20 74.45 25.31 -3.20
C PHE A 20 75.71 25.05 -4.05
N PHE A 21 75.61 24.52 -5.29
CA PHE A 21 76.41 25.00 -6.45
C PHE A 21 75.94 24.45 -7.84
N SER A 22 75.79 25.40 -8.77
CA SER A 22 76.02 25.46 -10.25
C SER A 22 75.53 24.44 -11.30
N PHE A 23 75.08 25.03 -12.42
CA PHE A 23 74.80 24.47 -13.75
C PHE A 23 76.05 24.04 -14.57
N LEU A 24 75.90 23.02 -15.42
CA LEU A 24 76.62 22.84 -16.70
C LEU A 24 75.85 21.88 -17.65
N VAL A 25 76.05 22.06 -18.95
CA VAL A 25 75.20 21.65 -20.09
C VAL A 25 75.85 20.53 -20.94
N LEU A 26 75.10 19.42 -21.18
CA LEU A 26 75.01 18.46 -22.34
C LEU A 26 76.27 17.73 -22.88
N PRO A 27 76.19 16.63 -23.72
CA PRO A 27 75.02 15.97 -24.35
C PRO A 27 74.97 14.40 -24.31
N GLY A 28 73.78 13.86 -24.63
CA GLY A 28 73.66 12.74 -25.58
C GLY A 28 73.42 11.32 -25.05
N PHE A 29 72.16 10.95 -24.78
CA PHE A 29 71.65 9.59 -25.00
C PHE A 29 70.15 9.65 -25.39
N ALA A 30 69.73 8.67 -26.18
CA ALA A 30 68.53 8.62 -27.03
C ALA A 30 67.19 8.96 -26.33
N LYS A 31 66.29 9.61 -27.09
CA LYS A 31 64.88 9.81 -26.70
C LYS A 31 64.13 8.46 -26.70
N PRO A 32 63.35 8.14 -25.65
CA PRO A 32 62.35 7.07 -25.70
C PRO A 32 61.15 7.51 -26.56
N PRO A 33 60.36 6.56 -27.11
CA PRO A 33 59.26 6.86 -28.01
C PRO A 33 58.17 7.70 -27.31
N LYS A 34 57.64 8.70 -28.02
CA LYS A 34 56.43 9.44 -27.63
C LYS A 34 55.27 8.43 -27.53
N LYS A 35 54.79 8.16 -26.31
CA LYS A 35 53.41 7.73 -26.13
C LYS A 35 52.53 8.95 -26.36
N ASP A 36 51.59 8.82 -27.30
CA ASP A 36 50.49 9.76 -27.42
C ASP A 36 49.78 9.85 -26.07
N THR A 37 49.85 11.02 -25.45
CA THR A 37 48.92 11.40 -24.40
C THR A 37 47.54 11.55 -25.05
N ALA A 38 46.81 10.45 -25.14
CA ALA A 38 45.37 10.51 -25.16
C ALA A 38 44.97 11.23 -23.87
N GLN A 39 44.52 12.48 -24.00
CA GLN A 39 43.78 13.14 -22.95
C GLN A 39 42.56 12.25 -22.68
N LEU A 40 42.58 11.54 -21.56
CA LEU A 40 41.37 10.98 -20.99
C LEU A 40 40.51 12.20 -20.64
N HIS A 41 39.63 12.57 -21.56
CA HIS A 41 38.41 13.28 -21.18
C HIS A 41 37.69 12.36 -20.22
N LEU A 42 37.88 12.61 -18.92
CA LEU A 42 36.94 12.18 -17.91
C LEU A 42 35.64 12.88 -18.27
N ASN A 43 34.78 12.18 -19.01
CA ASN A 43 33.37 12.52 -19.07
C ASN A 43 32.86 12.41 -17.65
N PHE A 44 32.76 13.55 -16.96
CA PHE A 44 31.85 13.63 -15.83
C PHE A 44 30.47 13.26 -16.39
N PRO A 45 29.76 12.28 -15.81
CA PRO A 45 28.37 12.09 -16.16
C PRO A 45 27.67 13.45 -16.02
N ASN A 46 26.81 13.80 -16.98
CA ASN A 46 25.91 14.94 -16.88
C ASN A 46 25.32 15.01 -15.46
N PRO A 47 25.06 16.21 -14.89
CA PRO A 47 24.31 16.26 -13.64
C PRO A 47 23.03 15.46 -13.87
N ILE A 48 22.86 14.40 -13.09
CA ILE A 48 21.60 13.68 -13.03
C ILE A 48 20.59 14.76 -12.64
N ASN A 49 19.66 15.08 -13.56
CA ASN A 49 18.52 15.91 -13.19
C ASN A 49 17.71 15.06 -12.20
N GLU A 50 17.88 15.36 -10.92
CA GLU A 50 17.14 14.73 -9.83
C GLU A 50 15.64 14.96 -10.09
N LEU A 51 14.88 13.87 -10.12
CA LEU A 51 13.43 13.95 -10.25
C LEU A 51 12.89 14.65 -9.02
N VAL A 52 12.05 15.64 -9.22
CA VAL A 52 11.26 16.25 -8.15
C VAL A 52 9.88 15.59 -8.12
N SER A 53 9.21 15.60 -6.97
CA SER A 53 7.89 14.94 -6.81
C SER A 53 6.88 15.38 -7.87
N SER A 54 6.90 16.66 -8.27
CA SER A 54 6.03 17.19 -9.34
C SER A 54 6.22 16.54 -10.72
N ASP A 55 7.30 15.78 -10.92
CA ASP A 55 7.54 15.01 -12.14
C ASP A 55 6.79 13.67 -12.16
N ILE A 56 6.20 13.25 -11.03
CA ILE A 56 5.37 12.05 -10.93
C ILE A 56 3.91 12.41 -11.15
N ASP A 57 3.30 11.85 -12.18
CA ASP A 57 1.88 12.03 -12.43
C ASP A 57 1.05 11.12 -11.51
N VAL A 58 0.42 11.70 -10.48
CA VAL A 58 -0.33 10.96 -9.46
C VAL A 58 -1.46 10.13 -10.07
N GLU A 59 -2.22 10.72 -11.00
CA GLU A 59 -3.40 10.12 -11.63
C GLU A 59 -3.03 8.98 -12.58
N ARG A 60 -1.81 9.02 -13.14
CA ARG A 60 -1.29 7.98 -14.05
C ARG A 60 -0.43 6.92 -13.38
N VAL A 61 0.10 7.18 -12.18
CA VAL A 61 1.13 6.32 -11.57
C VAL A 61 0.75 5.79 -10.20
N LEU A 62 0.03 6.57 -9.39
CA LEU A 62 -0.18 6.27 -7.97
C LEU A 62 -1.62 5.88 -7.63
N LEU A 63 -2.59 6.64 -8.12
CA LEU A 63 -4.01 6.41 -7.88
C LEU A 63 -4.77 6.67 -9.16
N ILE A 64 -5.17 5.60 -9.83
CA ILE A 64 -5.77 5.65 -11.16
C ILE A 64 -7.28 5.47 -11.02
N THR A 65 -8.02 6.56 -11.19
CA THR A 65 -9.48 6.65 -11.09
C THR A 65 -10.15 7.09 -12.40
N ASP A 66 -9.37 7.46 -13.40
CA ASP A 66 -9.84 7.94 -14.71
C ASP A 66 -10.81 6.95 -15.38
N LEU A 67 -11.92 7.48 -15.90
CA LEU A 67 -13.01 6.72 -16.48
C LEU A 67 -12.59 5.90 -17.70
N SER A 68 -11.63 6.38 -18.50
CA SER A 68 -11.10 5.63 -19.64
C SER A 68 -10.40 4.34 -19.21
N VAL A 69 -10.03 4.22 -17.93
CA VAL A 69 -9.42 3.04 -17.31
C VAL A 69 -10.46 2.24 -16.53
N VAL A 70 -11.14 2.86 -15.55
CA VAL A 70 -12.04 2.14 -14.63
C VAL A 70 -13.36 1.74 -15.29
N GLU A 71 -13.65 2.27 -16.47
CA GLU A 71 -14.77 1.86 -17.35
C GLU A 71 -14.29 1.27 -18.67
N HIS A 72 -13.01 0.89 -18.78
CA HIS A 72 -12.43 0.44 -20.04
C HIS A 72 -13.16 -0.81 -20.59
N PRO A 73 -13.79 -0.76 -21.77
CA PRO A 73 -14.76 -1.76 -22.21
C PRO A 73 -14.17 -3.15 -22.44
N LEU A 74 -12.84 -3.27 -22.62
CA LEU A 74 -12.19 -4.58 -22.72
C LEU A 74 -11.76 -5.15 -21.38
N TYR A 75 -11.38 -4.31 -20.41
CA TYR A 75 -10.73 -4.78 -19.18
C TYR A 75 -11.68 -4.86 -17.99
N THR A 76 -12.81 -4.14 -18.04
CA THR A 76 -13.80 -4.07 -16.96
C THR A 76 -15.15 -4.70 -17.32
N ASP A 77 -15.35 -5.16 -18.56
CA ASP A 77 -16.50 -6.00 -18.92
C ASP A 77 -16.21 -7.48 -18.60
N PRO A 78 -16.95 -8.13 -17.68
CA PRO A 78 -16.71 -9.54 -17.34
C PRO A 78 -16.95 -10.53 -18.48
N LYS A 79 -17.64 -10.11 -19.55
CA LYS A 79 -17.89 -10.91 -20.76
C LYS A 79 -16.81 -10.74 -21.84
N SER A 80 -15.95 -9.74 -21.69
CA SER A 80 -14.80 -9.53 -22.58
C SER A 80 -13.84 -10.73 -22.57
N PRO A 81 -13.11 -11.00 -23.66
CA PRO A 81 -12.05 -12.02 -23.68
C PRO A 81 -10.86 -11.68 -22.76
N VAL A 82 -10.73 -10.44 -22.30
CA VAL A 82 -9.58 -9.96 -21.50
C VAL A 82 -10.02 -9.15 -20.26
N PRO A 83 -10.90 -9.68 -19.38
CA PRO A 83 -11.61 -8.90 -18.36
C PRO A 83 -10.75 -8.64 -17.10
N TYR A 84 -9.49 -8.24 -17.28
CA TYR A 84 -8.43 -8.32 -16.27
C TYR A 84 -8.66 -7.46 -15.01
N TRP A 85 -9.53 -6.46 -15.07
CA TRP A 85 -9.84 -5.58 -13.94
C TRP A 85 -11.26 -5.79 -13.39
N THR A 86 -11.83 -6.97 -13.62
CA THR A 86 -13.14 -7.35 -13.07
C THR A 86 -13.01 -8.15 -11.79
N PHE A 87 -13.99 -8.00 -10.89
CA PHE A 87 -14.14 -8.86 -9.72
C PHE A 87 -14.10 -10.35 -10.11
N LYS A 88 -14.77 -10.72 -11.21
CA LYS A 88 -14.74 -12.06 -11.80
C LYS A 88 -13.33 -12.57 -12.04
N HIS A 89 -12.49 -11.78 -12.72
CA HIS A 89 -11.10 -12.17 -13.01
C HIS A 89 -10.33 -12.40 -11.73
N LEU A 90 -10.35 -11.44 -10.80
CA LEU A 90 -9.60 -11.52 -9.55
C LEU A 90 -9.99 -12.76 -8.73
N ILE A 91 -11.29 -13.00 -8.54
CA ILE A 91 -11.79 -14.21 -7.86
C ILE A 91 -11.31 -15.48 -8.58
N THR A 92 -11.39 -15.51 -9.91
CA THR A 92 -10.96 -16.68 -10.69
C THR A 92 -9.46 -16.96 -10.53
N GLN A 93 -8.63 -15.91 -10.40
CA GLN A 93 -7.20 -16.09 -10.14
C GLN A 93 -6.93 -16.67 -8.75
N ILE A 94 -7.70 -16.25 -7.74
CA ILE A 94 -7.43 -16.62 -6.36
C ILE A 94 -8.15 -17.90 -5.87
N SER A 95 -9.21 -18.34 -6.56
CA SER A 95 -10.00 -19.51 -6.15
C SER A 95 -9.27 -20.86 -6.34
N GLY A 96 -8.11 -20.86 -6.97
CA GLY A 96 -7.28 -22.05 -7.14
C GLY A 96 -8.00 -23.15 -7.95
N LYS A 97 -8.32 -24.25 -7.28
CA LYS A 97 -9.10 -25.38 -7.86
C LYS A 97 -10.59 -25.32 -7.51
N VAL A 98 -10.99 -24.44 -6.59
CA VAL A 98 -12.39 -24.27 -6.19
C VAL A 98 -13.14 -23.52 -7.30
N PRO A 99 -14.34 -23.98 -7.71
CA PRO A 99 -15.19 -23.23 -8.62
C PRO A 99 -15.43 -21.81 -8.08
N PRO A 100 -15.15 -20.75 -8.87
CA PRO A 100 -15.21 -19.37 -8.41
C PRO A 100 -16.53 -18.95 -7.72
N ALA A 101 -17.67 -19.47 -8.21
CA ALA A 101 -18.98 -19.22 -7.60
C ALA A 101 -19.08 -19.74 -6.17
N ILE A 102 -18.57 -20.96 -5.92
CA ILE A 102 -18.56 -21.58 -4.59
C ILE A 102 -17.59 -20.81 -3.68
N PHE A 103 -16.41 -20.48 -4.20
CA PHE A 103 -15.40 -19.73 -3.45
C PHE A 103 -15.95 -18.39 -2.91
N VAL A 104 -16.68 -17.64 -3.74
CA VAL A 104 -17.28 -16.36 -3.31
C VAL A 104 -18.46 -16.58 -2.40
N GLU A 105 -19.32 -17.56 -2.67
CA GLU A 105 -20.46 -17.85 -1.80
C GLU A 105 -19.99 -18.26 -0.39
N ASP A 106 -18.97 -19.11 -0.28
CA ASP A 106 -18.32 -19.47 0.99
C ASP A 106 -17.69 -18.26 1.69
N TRP A 107 -17.13 -17.32 0.92
CA TRP A 107 -16.60 -16.08 1.46
C TRP A 107 -17.71 -15.19 2.05
N LEU A 108 -18.76 -14.91 1.27
CA LEU A 108 -19.86 -14.03 1.70
C LEU A 108 -20.69 -14.63 2.84
N ASN A 109 -20.83 -15.96 2.90
CA ASN A 109 -21.53 -16.65 3.98
C ASN A 109 -20.89 -16.44 5.37
N GLN A 110 -19.62 -16.02 5.45
CA GLN A 110 -18.98 -15.69 6.73
C GLN A 110 -19.63 -14.50 7.44
N TRP A 111 -20.35 -13.61 6.74
CA TRP A 111 -21.12 -12.56 7.40
C TRP A 111 -22.41 -13.08 8.04
N LEU A 112 -22.89 -14.28 7.70
CA LEU A 112 -24.14 -14.80 8.24
C LEU A 112 -23.98 -15.42 9.64
N GLU A 113 -22.74 -15.56 10.11
CA GLU A 113 -22.38 -16.19 11.36
C GLU A 113 -21.32 -15.38 12.11
N ASP A 114 -21.29 -15.50 13.44
CA ASP A 114 -20.25 -14.89 14.26
C ASP A 114 -18.87 -15.48 13.92
N GLN A 115 -17.89 -14.61 13.67
CA GLN A 115 -16.51 -15.03 13.38
C GLN A 115 -15.62 -14.83 14.62
N SER A 116 -15.07 -15.94 15.12
CA SER A 116 -14.15 -15.96 16.27
C SER A 116 -12.70 -16.08 15.81
N VAL A 117 -12.09 -14.95 15.43
CA VAL A 117 -10.70 -14.88 14.96
C VAL A 117 -9.94 -13.78 15.69
N GLY A 118 -8.75 -14.07 16.23
CA GLY A 118 -7.99 -13.07 17.00
C GLY A 118 -8.58 -12.85 18.38
N HIS A 119 -8.55 -11.59 18.85
CA HIS A 119 -9.14 -11.18 20.11
C HIS A 119 -10.57 -10.67 19.87
N GLY A 120 -11.55 -11.31 20.52
CA GLY A 120 -12.96 -10.94 20.42
C GLY A 120 -13.75 -11.76 19.39
N VAL A 121 -14.91 -11.24 19.02
CA VAL A 121 -15.85 -11.85 18.06
C VAL A 121 -16.32 -10.77 17.10
N SER A 122 -16.27 -11.07 15.80
CA SER A 122 -16.91 -10.26 14.77
C SER A 122 -18.35 -10.76 14.65
N ALA A 123 -19.33 -9.94 15.02
CA ALA A 123 -20.73 -10.33 15.01
C ALA A 123 -21.24 -10.63 13.59
N ALA A 124 -22.22 -11.52 13.47
CA ALA A 124 -22.94 -11.76 12.23
C ALA A 124 -23.65 -10.48 11.75
N ARG A 125 -23.67 -10.30 10.43
CA ARG A 125 -24.35 -9.22 9.69
C ARG A 125 -25.24 -9.85 8.62
N PRO A 126 -26.43 -10.35 9.01
CA PRO A 126 -27.31 -11.11 8.13
C PRO A 126 -27.84 -10.32 6.93
N ALA A 127 -27.75 -8.98 6.95
CA ALA A 127 -28.05 -8.12 5.81
C ALA A 127 -27.20 -8.46 4.56
N MET A 128 -26.07 -9.16 4.70
CA MET A 128 -25.32 -9.72 3.56
C MET A 128 -26.20 -10.61 2.67
N GLU A 129 -27.09 -11.39 3.26
CA GLU A 129 -27.99 -12.27 2.52
C GLU A 129 -28.96 -11.45 1.65
N GLU A 130 -29.64 -10.49 2.28
CA GLU A 130 -30.71 -9.71 1.65
C GLU A 130 -30.18 -8.68 0.64
N LEU A 131 -29.02 -8.10 0.89
CA LEU A 131 -28.50 -6.98 0.09
C LEU A 131 -27.53 -7.40 -1.02
N ILE A 132 -26.85 -8.54 -0.88
CA ILE A 132 -25.83 -8.99 -1.84
C ILE A 132 -26.12 -10.39 -2.38
N ILE A 133 -26.21 -11.39 -1.50
CA ILE A 133 -26.24 -12.81 -1.92
C ILE A 133 -27.53 -13.11 -2.69
N THR A 134 -28.69 -12.79 -2.11
CA THR A 134 -29.99 -13.07 -2.71
C THR A 134 -30.18 -12.32 -4.03
N PRO A 135 -30.00 -10.99 -4.11
CA PRO A 135 -30.13 -10.26 -5.38
C PRO A 135 -29.21 -10.78 -6.48
N TRP A 136 -27.95 -11.10 -6.14
CA TRP A 136 -27.01 -11.66 -7.12
C TRP A 136 -27.43 -13.08 -7.55
N ARG A 137 -27.92 -13.91 -6.64
CA ARG A 137 -28.44 -15.25 -6.96
C ARG A 137 -29.66 -15.19 -7.87
N GLU A 138 -30.60 -14.29 -7.60
CA GLU A 138 -31.78 -14.03 -8.43
C GLU A 138 -31.38 -13.54 -9.82
N ALA A 139 -30.49 -12.56 -9.90
CA ALA A 139 -29.94 -12.08 -11.17
C ALA A 139 -29.26 -13.22 -11.94
N SER A 140 -28.66 -14.20 -11.24
CA SER A 140 -28.03 -15.39 -11.82
C SER A 140 -29.03 -16.47 -12.28
N GLY A 141 -30.34 -16.29 -12.05
CA GLY A 141 -31.40 -17.24 -12.40
C GLY A 141 -31.77 -18.22 -11.28
N GLY A 142 -31.48 -17.89 -10.01
CA GLY A 142 -31.88 -18.66 -8.83
C GLY A 142 -30.97 -19.84 -8.47
N GLY A 143 -29.80 -19.95 -9.11
CA GLY A 143 -28.86 -21.06 -8.94
C GLY A 143 -27.56 -20.69 -8.23
N LYS A 144 -26.44 -21.07 -8.82
CA LYS A 144 -25.09 -20.62 -8.39
C LYS A 144 -24.87 -19.18 -8.81
N LEU A 145 -24.05 -18.46 -8.06
CA LEU A 145 -23.64 -17.09 -8.42
C LEU A 145 -22.96 -17.06 -9.80
N ASP A 146 -23.49 -16.27 -10.72
CA ASP A 146 -22.87 -15.99 -12.02
C ASP A 146 -21.94 -14.77 -11.87
N LEU A 147 -20.62 -15.00 -11.95
CA LEU A 147 -19.62 -13.95 -11.81
C LEU A 147 -19.66 -12.91 -12.93
N ASN A 148 -20.35 -13.18 -14.05
CA ASN A 148 -20.63 -12.14 -15.05
C ASN A 148 -21.65 -11.09 -14.59
N LYS A 149 -22.33 -11.36 -13.46
CA LYS A 149 -23.34 -10.51 -12.85
C LYS A 149 -22.96 -10.08 -11.43
N ALA A 150 -21.68 -10.22 -11.07
CA ALA A 150 -21.19 -9.81 -9.76
C ALA A 150 -21.48 -8.30 -9.54
N PRO A 151 -22.08 -7.91 -8.40
CA PRO A 151 -22.56 -6.55 -8.17
C PRO A 151 -21.43 -5.62 -7.68
N PHE A 152 -20.27 -5.65 -8.34
CA PHE A 152 -19.10 -4.89 -7.92
C PHE A 152 -18.52 -4.07 -9.07
N ARG A 153 -18.42 -2.75 -8.87
CA ARG A 153 -17.86 -1.80 -9.83
C ARG A 153 -16.44 -1.42 -9.43
N LEU A 154 -15.50 -1.48 -10.36
CA LEU A 154 -14.13 -0.99 -10.14
C LEU A 154 -14.15 0.53 -9.97
N LEU A 155 -13.45 1.03 -8.95
CA LEU A 155 -13.32 2.46 -8.63
C LEU A 155 -11.90 2.97 -8.79
N ALA A 156 -10.89 2.13 -8.49
CA ALA A 156 -9.50 2.55 -8.57
C ALA A 156 -8.53 1.38 -8.77
N ILE A 157 -7.41 1.68 -9.42
CA ILE A 157 -6.18 0.87 -9.40
C ILE A 157 -5.10 1.68 -8.67
N VAL A 158 -4.49 1.10 -7.64
CA VAL A 158 -3.60 1.84 -6.72
C VAL A 158 -2.21 1.21 -6.69
N ASN A 159 -1.19 2.05 -6.79
CA ASN A 159 0.22 1.68 -6.65
C ASN A 159 0.77 2.16 -5.30
N ARG A 160 0.93 1.24 -4.36
CA ARG A 160 1.48 1.47 -3.02
C ARG A 160 2.93 1.00 -2.91
N MET A 161 3.80 1.43 -3.83
CA MET A 161 5.26 1.18 -3.72
C MET A 161 5.92 1.87 -2.51
N ASP A 162 5.23 2.81 -1.86
CA ASP A 162 5.55 3.34 -0.53
C ASP A 162 5.44 2.28 0.58
N LEU A 163 4.82 1.13 0.32
CA LEU A 163 4.77 -0.01 1.22
C LEU A 163 5.88 -1.04 0.96
N ARG A 164 6.88 -0.72 0.13
CA ARG A 164 8.05 -1.59 -0.10
C ARG A 164 8.70 -1.99 1.22
N SER A 165 9.36 -3.15 1.21
CA SER A 165 10.00 -3.74 2.38
C SER A 165 11.48 -3.97 2.10
N ILE A 166 12.32 -3.13 2.69
CA ILE A 166 13.77 -3.16 2.52
C ILE A 166 14.42 -3.12 3.91
N ASP A 167 15.26 -4.12 4.19
CA ASP A 167 16.05 -4.20 5.42
C ASP A 167 17.53 -4.27 5.05
N GLU A 168 18.26 -3.20 5.36
CA GLU A 168 19.63 -2.96 4.89
C GLU A 168 19.74 -3.13 3.36
N ASP A 169 20.37 -4.23 2.91
CA ASP A 169 20.55 -4.56 1.49
C ASP A 169 19.54 -5.60 0.97
N ASN A 170 18.60 -6.03 1.81
CA ASN A 170 17.65 -7.10 1.51
C ASN A 170 16.28 -6.54 1.13
N VAL A 171 15.91 -6.72 -0.13
CA VAL A 171 14.56 -6.43 -0.63
C VAL A 171 13.69 -7.66 -0.43
N SER A 172 12.55 -7.50 0.27
CA SER A 172 11.56 -8.56 0.46
C SER A 172 10.22 -8.29 -0.24
N SER A 173 9.97 -7.03 -0.62
CA SER A 173 8.81 -6.62 -1.41
C SER A 173 9.07 -5.27 -2.08
N ALA A 174 8.53 -5.09 -3.29
CA ALA A 174 8.51 -3.79 -3.96
C ALA A 174 7.32 -2.92 -3.54
N GLY A 175 6.45 -3.39 -2.63
CA GLY A 175 5.27 -2.70 -2.15
C GLY A 175 4.00 -3.44 -2.54
N GLU A 176 2.92 -2.70 -2.78
CA GLU A 176 1.60 -3.30 -2.99
C GLU A 176 0.86 -2.70 -4.19
N GLY A 177 0.16 -3.55 -4.94
CA GLY A 177 -0.82 -3.15 -5.95
C GLY A 177 -2.23 -3.42 -5.43
N ARG A 178 -3.17 -2.49 -5.64
CA ARG A 178 -4.56 -2.65 -5.19
C ARG A 178 -5.57 -2.46 -6.32
N LEU A 179 -6.67 -3.18 -6.24
CA LEU A 179 -7.90 -2.90 -7.00
C LEU A 179 -9.05 -2.69 -6.02
N VAL A 180 -9.72 -1.55 -6.14
CA VAL A 180 -10.78 -1.11 -5.23
C VAL A 180 -12.13 -1.21 -5.94
N PHE A 181 -13.08 -1.87 -5.31
CA PHE A 181 -14.44 -2.05 -5.81
C PHE A 181 -15.47 -1.51 -4.83
N GLY A 182 -16.56 -0.96 -5.36
CA GLY A 182 -17.77 -0.66 -4.60
C GLY A 182 -18.91 -1.59 -5.00
N ALA A 183 -19.73 -1.98 -4.02
CA ALA A 183 -20.91 -2.81 -4.24
C ALA A 183 -22.08 -2.01 -4.82
N LEU A 184 -22.87 -2.69 -5.64
CA LEU A 184 -24.09 -2.18 -6.25
C LEU A 184 -25.32 -2.90 -5.68
N ASP A 185 -26.45 -2.20 -5.62
CA ASP A 185 -27.76 -2.79 -5.32
C ASP A 185 -28.35 -3.53 -6.55
N GLU A 186 -29.53 -4.14 -6.38
CA GLU A 186 -30.22 -4.90 -7.42
C GLU A 186 -30.63 -4.05 -8.64
N THR A 187 -30.69 -2.73 -8.49
CA THR A 187 -30.97 -1.77 -9.56
C THR A 187 -29.70 -1.30 -10.28
N GLY A 188 -28.53 -1.71 -9.78
CA GLY A 188 -27.23 -1.35 -10.32
C GLY A 188 -26.70 -0.01 -9.82
N LYS A 189 -27.29 0.57 -8.77
CA LYS A 189 -26.81 1.82 -8.12
C LYS A 189 -25.85 1.50 -6.98
N PRO A 190 -25.06 2.46 -6.47
CA PRO A 190 -24.25 2.26 -5.27
C PRO A 190 -25.11 1.71 -4.11
N LEU A 191 -24.67 0.62 -3.48
CA LEU A 191 -25.38 0.06 -2.35
C LEU A 191 -25.40 1.09 -1.20
N GLY A 192 -26.59 1.54 -0.80
CA GLY A 192 -26.77 2.67 0.12
C GLY A 192 -26.01 2.50 1.44
N GLY A 193 -25.29 3.53 1.89
CA GLY A 193 -24.39 3.43 3.04
C GLY A 193 -23.00 2.87 2.69
N GLY A 194 -22.88 2.05 1.65
CA GLY A 194 -21.61 1.63 1.07
C GLY A 194 -21.10 0.29 1.61
N PHE A 195 -20.60 -0.52 0.66
CA PHE A 195 -19.81 -1.72 0.91
C PHE A 195 -18.68 -1.73 -0.13
N TYR A 196 -17.44 -1.64 0.35
CA TYR A 196 -16.25 -1.56 -0.49
C TYR A 196 -15.32 -2.74 -0.25
N ILE A 197 -14.63 -3.16 -1.31
CA ILE A 197 -13.73 -4.30 -1.32
C ILE A 197 -12.40 -3.85 -1.92
N ILE A 198 -11.29 -4.14 -1.24
CA ILE A 198 -9.95 -3.87 -1.71
C ILE A 198 -9.22 -5.20 -1.82
N PHE A 199 -8.81 -5.56 -3.03
CA PHE A 199 -7.85 -6.65 -3.23
C PHE A 199 -6.43 -6.07 -3.16
N GLU A 200 -5.63 -6.54 -2.22
CA GLU A 200 -4.29 -6.02 -1.94
C GLU A 200 -3.23 -7.09 -2.24
N TYR A 201 -2.32 -6.79 -3.18
CA TYR A 201 -1.37 -7.76 -3.74
C TYR A 201 0.08 -7.33 -3.52
N ASN A 202 0.93 -8.25 -3.07
CA ASN A 202 2.37 -8.04 -3.02
C ASN A 202 2.96 -7.81 -4.42
N LEU A 203 3.72 -6.73 -4.58
CA LEU A 203 4.61 -6.54 -5.71
C LEU A 203 5.89 -7.33 -5.45
N ALA A 204 5.87 -8.62 -5.78
CA ALA A 204 6.96 -9.53 -5.44
C ALA A 204 8.31 -9.07 -6.00
N ALA A 205 9.27 -8.85 -5.10
CA ALA A 205 10.66 -8.55 -5.39
C ALA A 205 11.54 -9.09 -4.27
N SER A 206 12.68 -9.66 -4.63
CA SER A 206 13.64 -10.31 -3.73
C SER A 206 15.04 -9.67 -3.77
N ASN A 207 15.20 -8.65 -4.61
CA ASN A 207 16.46 -7.94 -4.82
C ASN A 207 16.22 -6.57 -5.47
N PHE A 208 17.25 -5.73 -5.44
CA PHE A 208 17.22 -4.37 -6.01
C PHE A 208 16.84 -4.33 -7.49
N HIS A 209 17.27 -5.30 -8.30
CA HIS A 209 16.94 -5.34 -9.72
C HIS A 209 15.43 -5.55 -9.96
N GLU A 210 14.80 -6.41 -9.18
CA GLU A 210 13.36 -6.62 -9.24
C GLU A 210 12.56 -5.40 -8.75
N LEU A 211 13.02 -4.76 -7.66
CA LEU A 211 12.46 -3.49 -7.19
C LEU A 211 12.52 -2.41 -8.29
N ASN A 212 13.70 -2.24 -8.90
CA ASN A 212 13.90 -1.29 -10.00
C ASN A 212 12.95 -1.56 -11.16
N LYS A 213 12.77 -2.83 -11.57
CA LYS A 213 11.80 -3.18 -12.62
C LYS A 213 10.38 -2.76 -12.28
N TRP A 214 9.95 -2.89 -11.03
CA TRP A 214 8.62 -2.42 -10.61
C TRP A 214 8.50 -0.90 -10.70
N ALA A 215 9.44 -0.16 -10.09
CA ALA A 215 9.44 1.30 -10.10
C ALA A 215 9.42 1.84 -11.53
N GLN A 216 10.27 1.29 -12.41
CA GLN A 216 10.36 1.71 -13.81
C GLN A 216 9.15 1.32 -14.66
N ARG A 217 8.40 0.27 -14.30
CA ARG A 217 7.16 -0.07 -15.02
C ARG A 217 6.04 0.90 -14.67
N TRP A 218 5.86 1.19 -13.38
CA TRP A 218 4.88 2.17 -12.90
C TRP A 218 5.20 3.56 -13.45
N TYR A 219 6.45 4.02 -13.29
CA TYR A 219 6.88 5.33 -13.77
C TYR A 219 6.66 5.52 -15.28
N ARG A 220 6.85 4.48 -16.10
CA ARG A 220 6.69 4.62 -17.55
C ARG A 220 5.25 4.82 -18.01
N LEU A 221 4.24 4.54 -17.19
CA LEU A 221 2.84 4.74 -17.54
C LEU A 221 2.55 6.21 -17.90
N GLN A 222 3.15 7.16 -17.17
CA GLN A 222 2.94 8.59 -17.40
C GLN A 222 3.41 9.10 -18.77
N ASN A 223 4.21 8.30 -19.51
CA ASN A 223 4.64 8.64 -20.88
C ASN A 223 3.54 8.40 -21.93
N HIS A 224 2.36 7.95 -21.50
CA HIS A 224 1.22 7.67 -22.35
C HIS A 224 0.02 8.49 -21.86
N PRO A 225 -0.73 9.17 -22.74
CA PRO A 225 -2.00 9.77 -22.36
C PRO A 225 -2.91 8.71 -21.75
N ILE A 226 -3.58 9.04 -20.64
CA ILE A 226 -4.34 8.08 -19.83
C ILE A 226 -5.49 7.46 -20.62
N GLU A 227 -6.10 8.26 -21.51
CA GLU A 227 -7.17 7.88 -22.42
C GLU A 227 -6.71 7.00 -23.59
N SER A 228 -5.39 6.86 -23.78
CA SER A 228 -4.85 6.10 -24.90
C SER A 228 -4.96 4.60 -24.64
N ARG A 229 -5.30 3.84 -25.68
CA ARG A 229 -5.28 2.37 -25.64
C ARG A 229 -3.93 1.81 -25.18
N ARG A 230 -2.84 2.51 -25.52
CA ARG A 230 -1.48 2.12 -25.12
C ARG A 230 -1.29 2.20 -23.61
N TYR A 231 -1.82 3.23 -22.95
CA TYR A 231 -1.79 3.33 -21.49
C TYR A 231 -2.50 2.14 -20.85
N SER A 232 -3.76 1.88 -21.25
CA SER A 232 -4.54 0.76 -20.69
C SER A 232 -3.91 -0.60 -20.98
N ASP A 233 -3.32 -0.81 -22.17
CA ASP A 233 -2.61 -2.05 -22.52
C ASP A 233 -1.37 -2.26 -21.63
N GLU A 234 -0.57 -1.21 -21.36
CA GLU A 234 0.61 -1.30 -20.49
C GLU A 234 0.22 -1.47 -19.02
N LEU A 235 -0.79 -0.74 -18.54
CA LEU A 235 -1.33 -0.93 -17.20
C LEU A 235 -1.88 -2.35 -17.01
N ALA A 236 -2.60 -2.89 -18.00
CA ALA A 236 -3.14 -4.24 -17.93
C ALA A 236 -2.03 -5.30 -17.87
N LYS A 237 -0.94 -5.13 -18.64
CA LYS A 237 0.24 -6.00 -18.51
C LYS A 237 0.86 -5.89 -17.13
N LEU A 238 0.94 -4.68 -16.57
CA LEU A 238 1.52 -4.44 -15.26
C LEU A 238 0.69 -5.06 -14.13
N THR A 239 -0.63 -4.83 -14.10
CA THR A 239 -1.50 -5.36 -13.05
C THR A 239 -1.50 -6.89 -13.04
N ARG A 240 -1.49 -7.50 -14.23
CA ARG A 240 -1.43 -8.96 -14.37
C ARG A 240 -0.19 -9.60 -13.76
N LEU A 241 0.93 -8.86 -13.61
CA LEU A 241 2.12 -9.39 -12.95
C LEU A 241 1.89 -9.69 -11.46
N PHE A 242 0.89 -9.07 -10.84
CA PHE A 242 0.52 -9.32 -9.44
C PHE A 242 -0.89 -9.90 -9.28
N THR A 243 -1.82 -9.72 -10.21
CA THR A 243 -3.18 -10.30 -10.08
C THR A 243 -3.28 -11.74 -10.58
N ASP A 244 -2.48 -12.13 -11.60
CA ASP A 244 -2.60 -13.45 -12.20
C ASP A 244 -1.94 -14.52 -11.33
N ARG A 245 -2.60 -15.69 -11.23
CA ARG A 245 -2.07 -16.84 -10.51
C ARG A 245 -0.79 -17.34 -11.20
N ARG A 246 0.29 -17.58 -10.44
CA ARG A 246 1.44 -18.31 -10.98
C ARG A 246 1.07 -19.78 -11.18
N ILE A 247 1.47 -20.35 -12.30
CA ILE A 247 1.32 -21.79 -12.56
C ILE A 247 2.70 -22.42 -12.31
N THR A 248 2.88 -23.10 -11.17
CA THR A 248 4.01 -24.01 -10.97
C THR A 248 3.49 -25.44 -10.79
N GLN A 249 4.37 -26.43 -10.97
CA GLN A 249 3.99 -27.85 -10.96
C GLN A 249 3.49 -28.34 -9.58
N ASP A 250 3.79 -27.64 -8.47
CA ASP A 250 3.66 -28.17 -7.10
C ASP A 250 2.96 -27.23 -6.08
N SER A 251 2.05 -26.34 -6.49
CA SER A 251 1.31 -25.53 -5.51
C SER A 251 -0.17 -25.37 -5.81
N ASP A 252 -0.99 -25.54 -4.76
CA ASP A 252 -2.44 -25.38 -4.76
C ASP A 252 -2.90 -23.91 -4.70
N ASN A 253 -2.01 -22.95 -4.40
CA ASN A 253 -2.25 -21.51 -4.63
C ASN A 253 -0.94 -20.71 -4.64
N LEU A 254 -0.68 -19.95 -5.71
CA LEU A 254 0.47 -19.04 -5.87
C LEU A 254 0.00 -17.62 -6.23
N SER A 255 -1.14 -17.22 -5.70
CA SER A 255 -1.60 -15.84 -5.77
C SER A 255 -0.59 -14.92 -5.04
N HIS A 256 -0.42 -13.69 -5.54
CA HIS A 256 0.29 -12.63 -4.83
C HIS A 256 -0.61 -11.86 -3.84
N LEU A 257 -1.85 -12.27 -3.68
CA LEU A 257 -2.80 -11.64 -2.77
C LEU A 257 -2.24 -11.70 -1.33
N ASN A 258 -2.03 -10.52 -0.75
CA ASN A 258 -1.72 -10.39 0.67
C ASN A 258 -3.00 -10.55 1.50
N GLN A 259 -4.02 -9.74 1.18
CA GLN A 259 -5.33 -9.75 1.82
C GLN A 259 -6.42 -9.20 0.91
N VAL A 260 -7.67 -9.52 1.23
CA VAL A 260 -8.83 -8.71 0.85
C VAL A 260 -9.28 -7.94 2.08
N ARG A 261 -9.49 -6.63 1.95
CA ARG A 261 -10.12 -5.82 2.99
C ARG A 261 -11.50 -5.35 2.55
N THR A 262 -12.38 -5.26 3.52
CA THR A 262 -13.73 -4.77 3.33
C THR A 262 -14.02 -3.60 4.26
N ASN A 263 -14.94 -2.75 3.82
CA ASN A 263 -15.47 -1.62 4.59
C ASN A 263 -16.98 -1.62 4.37
N GLU A 264 -17.75 -1.81 5.44
CA GLU A 264 -19.19 -1.92 5.35
C GLU A 264 -19.90 -1.33 6.56
N VAL A 265 -20.79 -0.37 6.29
CA VAL A 265 -21.75 0.16 7.27
C VAL A 265 -23.16 -0.26 6.93
N VAL A 266 -23.41 -0.59 5.66
CA VAL A 266 -24.73 -0.98 5.19
C VAL A 266 -25.19 -2.31 5.78
N LEU A 267 -24.26 -3.23 6.10
CA LEU A 267 -24.65 -4.54 6.63
C LEU A 267 -24.97 -4.51 8.14
N GLY A 268 -24.64 -3.41 8.84
CA GLY A 268 -24.91 -3.25 10.26
C GLY A 268 -24.17 -2.08 10.91
N LEU A 269 -24.63 -1.71 12.12
CA LEU A 269 -23.95 -0.75 12.98
C LEU A 269 -23.30 -1.47 14.18
N PRO A 270 -22.13 -1.01 14.66
CA PRO A 270 -21.33 0.11 14.14
C PRO A 270 -20.75 -0.19 12.74
N TRP A 271 -20.26 0.81 12.03
CA TRP A 271 -19.48 0.56 10.82
C TRP A 271 -18.28 -0.35 11.12
N GLU A 272 -17.99 -1.34 10.27
CA GLU A 272 -16.83 -2.25 10.42
C GLU A 272 -15.94 -2.31 9.17
N LEU A 273 -14.64 -2.52 9.42
CA LEU A 273 -13.70 -3.05 8.44
C LEU A 273 -13.28 -4.47 8.82
N ARG A 274 -13.19 -5.37 7.84
CA ARG A 274 -12.77 -6.76 8.02
C ARG A 274 -11.66 -7.14 7.05
N GLU A 275 -10.77 -8.03 7.47
CA GLU A 275 -9.63 -8.52 6.69
C GLU A 275 -9.77 -10.02 6.41
N PHE A 276 -9.46 -10.44 5.20
CA PHE A 276 -9.53 -11.83 4.77
C PHE A 276 -8.26 -12.25 4.06
N LYS A 277 -7.84 -13.50 4.28
CA LYS A 277 -6.65 -14.09 3.63
C LYS A 277 -6.96 -15.47 3.10
N ILE A 278 -6.18 -15.86 2.10
CA ILE A 278 -6.15 -17.25 1.65
C ILE A 278 -5.18 -17.98 2.58
N THR A 279 -5.70 -18.89 3.39
CA THR A 279 -4.89 -19.65 4.34
C THR A 279 -4.27 -20.86 3.65
N GLN A 280 -2.99 -21.15 3.92
CA GLN A 280 -2.33 -22.33 3.37
C GLN A 280 -3.10 -23.61 3.72
N GLY A 281 -3.31 -24.48 2.74
CA GLY A 281 -4.03 -25.75 2.91
C GLY A 281 -5.55 -25.67 2.78
N THR A 282 -6.13 -24.46 2.75
CA THR A 282 -7.57 -24.28 2.50
C THR A 282 -7.75 -23.30 1.35
N PRO A 283 -8.34 -23.72 0.21
CA PRO A 283 -8.52 -22.85 -0.95
C PRO A 283 -9.72 -21.91 -0.78
N ASN A 284 -9.88 -21.29 0.40
CA ASN A 284 -10.97 -20.37 0.74
C ASN A 284 -10.39 -19.04 1.24
N LEU A 285 -11.14 -17.96 1.01
CA LEU A 285 -10.85 -16.65 1.58
C LEU A 285 -11.51 -16.58 2.96
N LEU A 286 -10.70 -16.61 4.02
CA LEU A 286 -11.18 -16.69 5.41
C LEU A 286 -10.92 -15.39 6.16
N GLN A 287 -11.84 -15.00 7.04
CA GLN A 287 -11.63 -13.85 7.90
C GLN A 287 -10.44 -14.11 8.81
N VAL A 288 -9.60 -13.10 8.97
CA VAL A 288 -8.45 -13.10 9.87
C VAL A 288 -8.51 -11.86 10.76
N PRO A 289 -7.75 -11.82 11.86
CA PRO A 289 -7.66 -10.61 12.66
C PRO A 289 -7.15 -9.43 11.82
N VAL A 290 -7.70 -8.25 12.05
CA VAL A 290 -7.36 -7.05 11.27
C VAL A 290 -5.93 -6.63 11.60
N ALA A 291 -5.08 -6.55 10.58
CA ALA A 291 -3.67 -6.23 10.78
C ALA A 291 -3.50 -4.88 11.48
N ALA A 292 -2.57 -4.83 12.44
CA ALA A 292 -2.23 -3.64 13.22
C ALA A 292 -3.43 -2.93 13.91
N THR A 293 -4.57 -3.60 14.07
CA THR A 293 -5.75 -3.01 14.72
C THR A 293 -6.15 -3.87 15.94
N PRO A 294 -5.88 -3.40 17.16
CA PRO A 294 -6.32 -4.08 18.37
C PRO A 294 -7.85 -4.21 18.46
N ASP A 295 -8.33 -5.16 19.26
CA ASP A 295 -9.75 -5.26 19.58
C ASP A 295 -10.27 -3.98 20.24
N PHE A 296 -11.14 -3.26 19.54
CA PHE A 296 -11.62 -1.95 19.98
C PHE A 296 -12.42 -2.03 21.28
N GLU A 297 -13.27 -3.05 21.42
CA GLU A 297 -14.15 -3.18 22.59
C GLU A 297 -13.33 -3.31 23.88
N PHE A 298 -12.36 -4.23 23.92
CA PHE A 298 -11.52 -4.36 25.10
C PHE A 298 -10.59 -3.15 25.28
N PHE A 299 -9.83 -2.78 24.25
CA PHE A 299 -8.71 -1.82 24.38
C PHE A 299 -9.14 -0.36 24.47
N ASN A 300 -10.34 -0.01 24.00
CA ASN A 300 -10.87 1.35 24.11
C ASN A 300 -11.89 1.50 25.24
N ASN A 301 -12.79 0.52 25.44
CA ASN A 301 -13.92 0.69 26.35
C ASN A 301 -13.65 0.24 27.79
N THR A 302 -12.54 -0.46 28.06
CA THR A 302 -12.16 -0.89 29.42
C THR A 302 -10.97 -0.13 29.98
N LYS A 303 -10.96 0.12 31.30
CA LYS A 303 -9.82 0.76 31.98
C LYS A 303 -8.52 -0.04 31.80
N GLN A 304 -8.59 -1.36 31.99
CA GLN A 304 -7.44 -2.25 31.84
C GLN A 304 -6.93 -2.27 30.39
N GLY A 305 -7.83 -2.29 29.42
CA GLY A 305 -7.49 -2.22 28.01
C GLY A 305 -6.75 -0.93 27.66
N ARG A 306 -7.27 0.23 28.07
CA ARG A 306 -6.62 1.54 27.85
C ARG A 306 -5.23 1.62 28.50
N GLU A 307 -5.08 1.12 29.73
CA GLU A 307 -3.78 1.04 30.42
C GLU A 307 -2.79 0.13 29.69
N THR A 308 -3.27 -1.04 29.22
CA THR A 308 -2.44 -2.00 28.47
C THR A 308 -2.02 -1.43 27.12
N LEU A 309 -2.95 -0.81 26.39
CA LEU A 309 -2.67 -0.21 25.09
C LEU A 309 -1.66 0.94 25.22
N GLY A 310 -1.81 1.79 26.25
CA GLY A 310 -0.86 2.83 26.57
C GLY A 310 0.56 2.31 26.80
N ALA A 311 0.70 1.21 27.55
CA ALA A 311 1.99 0.56 27.74
C ALA A 311 2.56 -0.03 26.43
N ILE A 312 1.72 -0.65 25.60
CA ILE A 312 2.16 -1.19 24.30
C ILE A 312 2.72 -0.05 23.42
N ILE A 313 2.00 1.05 23.30
CA ILE A 313 2.40 2.21 22.49
C ILE A 313 3.74 2.80 22.97
N GLN A 314 4.01 2.79 24.28
CA GLN A 314 5.24 3.36 24.84
C GLN A 314 6.45 2.43 24.75
N PHE A 315 6.25 1.12 24.87
CA PHE A 315 7.33 0.18 25.14
C PHE A 315 7.54 -0.88 24.07
N MET A 316 6.64 -1.01 23.09
CA MET A 316 6.72 -2.08 22.08
C MET A 316 6.97 -1.53 20.68
N GLU A 317 7.82 -2.25 19.95
CA GLU A 317 8.01 -2.05 18.50
C GLU A 317 6.87 -2.76 17.74
N GLY A 318 5.66 -2.18 17.83
CA GLY A 318 4.48 -2.66 17.13
C GLY A 318 3.46 -3.39 18.01
N ILE A 319 2.39 -3.86 17.35
CA ILE A 319 1.20 -4.41 18.00
C ILE A 319 1.25 -5.94 17.96
N PRO A 320 1.18 -6.64 19.11
CA PRO A 320 1.16 -8.09 19.13
C PRO A 320 -0.04 -8.70 18.40
N ASN A 321 0.18 -9.79 17.64
CA ASN A 321 -0.89 -10.50 16.96
C ASN A 321 -1.99 -11.01 17.91
N SER A 322 -1.65 -11.26 19.19
CA SER A 322 -2.59 -11.78 20.20
C SER A 322 -3.66 -10.79 20.62
N ILE A 323 -3.52 -9.50 20.26
CA ILE A 323 -4.46 -8.45 20.66
C ILE A 323 -5.27 -7.90 19.49
N LEU A 324 -5.01 -8.37 18.27
CA LEU A 324 -5.69 -7.90 17.06
C LEU A 324 -7.17 -8.30 17.08
N GLY A 325 -8.04 -7.36 16.73
CA GLY A 325 -9.48 -7.55 16.72
C GLY A 325 -9.96 -8.42 15.54
N SER A 326 -11.06 -9.13 15.76
CA SER A 326 -11.75 -9.89 14.69
C SER A 326 -12.27 -9.00 13.56
N ALA A 327 -12.62 -7.75 13.90
CA ALA A 327 -13.00 -6.68 13.01
C ALA A 327 -12.46 -5.35 13.56
N ALA A 328 -12.52 -4.30 12.76
CA ALA A 328 -12.19 -2.93 13.16
C ALA A 328 -13.46 -2.09 13.17
N PRO A 329 -14.25 -2.09 14.27
CA PRO A 329 -15.40 -1.23 14.37
C PRO A 329 -14.95 0.24 14.40
N THR A 330 -15.71 1.09 13.72
CA THR A 330 -15.40 2.50 13.49
C THR A 330 -16.57 3.37 13.96
N PRO A 331 -16.84 3.42 15.28
CA PRO A 331 -17.94 4.23 15.81
C PRO A 331 -17.71 5.72 15.53
N PHE A 332 -18.72 6.36 14.93
CA PHE A 332 -18.68 7.78 14.59
C PHE A 332 -18.37 8.65 15.82
N GLY A 333 -17.34 9.49 15.70
CA GLY A 333 -16.97 10.49 16.71
C GLY A 333 -16.15 9.94 17.87
N VAL A 334 -15.71 8.67 17.81
CA VAL A 334 -14.95 8.04 18.90
C VAL A 334 -13.52 7.80 18.45
N ALA A 335 -12.57 8.45 19.14
CA ALA A 335 -11.14 8.24 18.92
C ALA A 335 -10.61 7.06 19.77
N TRP A 336 -9.39 6.62 19.46
CA TRP A 336 -8.62 5.78 20.37
C TRP A 336 -8.23 6.57 21.62
N ASP A 337 -8.42 5.96 22.79
CA ASP A 337 -8.18 6.54 24.12
C ASP A 337 -7.17 5.71 24.97
N PRO A 338 -5.95 5.40 24.48
CA PRO A 338 -4.92 4.78 25.32
C PRO A 338 -4.53 5.65 26.52
N ALA A 339 -4.31 5.03 27.68
CA ALA A 339 -3.92 5.76 28.89
C ALA A 339 -2.43 6.15 28.88
N ASN A 340 -2.09 7.27 29.53
CA ASN A 340 -0.72 7.72 29.78
C ASN A 340 0.14 8.04 28.55
N VAL A 341 -0.44 8.18 27.35
CA VAL A 341 0.30 8.58 26.14
C VAL A 341 0.07 10.05 25.82
N THR A 342 0.98 10.64 25.04
CA THR A 342 0.80 11.98 24.46
C THR A 342 -0.21 11.96 23.31
N SER A 343 -0.78 13.13 22.98
CA SER A 343 -1.64 13.27 21.78
C SER A 343 -0.92 12.80 20.50
N GLU A 344 0.37 13.08 20.38
CA GLU A 344 1.15 12.61 19.22
C GLU A 344 1.30 11.08 19.16
N GLN A 345 1.63 10.44 20.29
CA GLN A 345 1.72 8.98 20.33
C GLN A 345 0.38 8.29 20.01
N ARG A 346 -0.72 8.84 20.55
CA ARG A 346 -2.09 8.38 20.28
C ARG A 346 -2.42 8.51 18.79
N HIS A 347 -2.14 9.68 18.22
CA HIS A 347 -2.43 9.96 16.82
C HIS A 347 -1.64 9.05 15.87
N GLN A 348 -0.31 8.94 16.07
CA GLN A 348 0.52 8.03 15.29
C GLN A 348 0.01 6.59 15.38
N PHE A 349 -0.33 6.13 16.59
CA PHE A 349 -0.97 4.83 16.78
C PHE A 349 -2.27 4.71 15.97
N ALA A 350 -3.16 5.71 16.06
CA ALA A 350 -4.46 5.66 15.42
C ALA A 350 -4.35 5.59 13.89
N LEU A 351 -3.40 6.30 13.26
CA LEU A 351 -3.13 6.20 11.82
C LEU A 351 -2.64 4.80 11.38
N PHE A 352 -2.07 4.00 12.29
CA PHE A 352 -1.69 2.60 11.99
C PHE A 352 -2.85 1.62 12.06
N THR A 353 -3.98 2.03 12.65
CA THR A 353 -5.16 1.18 12.78
C THR A 353 -6.16 1.48 11.67
N CYS A 354 -6.90 0.45 11.24
CA CYS A 354 -8.00 0.66 10.31
C CYS A 354 -9.04 1.62 10.91
N SER A 355 -9.44 1.43 12.17
CA SER A 355 -10.48 2.23 12.81
C SER A 355 -10.08 3.69 13.07
N GLY A 356 -8.81 3.97 13.34
CA GLY A 356 -8.33 5.34 13.56
C GLY A 356 -8.21 6.12 12.25
N CYS A 357 -7.59 5.53 11.23
CA CYS A 357 -7.38 6.19 9.94
C CYS A 357 -8.71 6.52 9.22
N HIS A 358 -9.73 5.69 9.40
CA HIS A 358 -10.97 5.78 8.66
C HIS A 358 -12.03 6.73 9.23
N HIS A 359 -11.77 7.51 10.28
CA HIS A 359 -12.79 8.49 10.74
C HIS A 359 -12.21 9.74 11.41
N THR A 360 -12.25 9.74 12.74
CA THR A 360 -12.15 10.94 13.57
C THR A 360 -10.73 11.52 13.60
N GLU A 361 -9.68 10.74 13.35
CA GLU A 361 -8.29 11.25 13.31
C GLU A 361 -7.95 12.04 12.05
N THR A 362 -8.59 11.69 10.94
CA THR A 362 -8.20 12.15 9.60
C THR A 362 -9.23 13.09 8.99
N GLY A 363 -10.34 13.34 9.69
CA GLY A 363 -11.51 14.04 9.15
C GLY A 363 -12.18 13.27 8.00
N ALA A 364 -11.86 11.98 7.81
CA ALA A 364 -12.52 11.16 6.81
C ALA A 364 -13.94 10.82 7.30
N PHE A 365 -14.96 11.14 6.51
CA PHE A 365 -16.35 10.86 6.94
C PHE A 365 -16.74 9.38 6.83
N PHE A 366 -16.16 8.64 5.88
CA PHE A 366 -16.52 7.22 5.70
C PHE A 366 -15.46 6.37 4.97
N THR A 367 -15.01 6.75 3.78
CA THR A 367 -13.99 5.97 3.06
C THR A 367 -12.99 6.92 2.40
N HIS A 368 -11.81 6.39 2.04
CA HIS A 368 -10.82 7.16 1.30
C HIS A 368 -11.09 7.19 -0.21
N ILE A 369 -11.74 6.15 -0.74
CA ILE A 369 -12.15 6.03 -2.14
C ILE A 369 -13.60 5.54 -2.13
N ALA A 370 -14.51 6.35 -2.65
CA ALA A 370 -15.95 6.09 -2.73
C ALA A 370 -16.49 6.22 -4.14
N PHE A 371 -17.74 5.78 -4.34
CA PHE A 371 -18.48 6.20 -5.52
C PHE A 371 -18.57 7.74 -5.60
N PRO A 372 -18.51 8.34 -6.80
CA PRO A 372 -18.84 9.74 -6.96
C PRO A 372 -20.28 10.02 -6.56
N GLU A 373 -20.51 11.18 -5.96
CA GLU A 373 -21.84 11.64 -5.55
C GLU A 373 -22.80 11.72 -6.76
N GLU A 374 -22.32 12.29 -7.86
CA GLU A 374 -23.02 12.30 -9.14
C GLU A 374 -22.56 11.13 -10.01
N ASN A 375 -23.46 10.17 -10.25
CA ASN A 375 -23.25 9.04 -11.16
C ASN A 375 -24.54 8.67 -11.92
N ASN A 376 -24.40 7.91 -13.00
CA ASN A 376 -25.51 7.35 -13.77
C ASN A 376 -25.39 5.81 -13.81
N LEU A 377 -25.05 5.21 -12.68
CA LEU A 377 -24.91 3.76 -12.59
C LEU A 377 -26.26 3.05 -12.83
N PRO A 378 -26.26 1.87 -13.47
CA PRO A 378 -25.10 1.03 -13.78
C PRO A 378 -24.33 1.40 -15.07
N GLU A 379 -24.79 2.39 -15.85
CA GLU A 379 -24.20 2.73 -17.16
C GLU A 379 -22.78 3.28 -17.01
N SER A 380 -22.60 4.32 -16.21
CA SER A 380 -21.31 4.97 -15.99
C SER A 380 -21.25 5.64 -14.62
N LEU A 381 -20.05 5.74 -14.07
CA LEU A 381 -19.71 6.55 -12.91
C LEU A 381 -19.86 8.05 -13.23
N VAL A 382 -19.73 8.46 -14.51
CA VAL A 382 -19.78 9.86 -15.02
C VAL A 382 -18.68 10.78 -14.49
N ASN A 383 -18.25 10.56 -13.25
CA ASN A 383 -17.14 11.22 -12.58
C ASN A 383 -16.20 10.15 -12.01
N GLU A 384 -14.95 10.53 -11.77
CA GLU A 384 -14.00 9.67 -11.07
C GLU A 384 -14.42 9.39 -9.62
N ALA A 385 -13.82 8.38 -9.00
CA ALA A 385 -14.11 8.04 -7.61
C ALA A 385 -13.93 9.24 -6.67
N ALA A 386 -14.83 9.41 -5.71
CA ALA A 386 -14.71 10.45 -4.69
C ALA A 386 -13.55 10.10 -3.75
N LEU A 387 -12.61 11.02 -3.59
CA LEU A 387 -11.43 10.86 -2.74
C LEU A 387 -11.59 11.65 -1.44
N SER A 388 -11.24 11.05 -0.30
CA SER A 388 -11.23 11.78 0.98
C SER A 388 -10.19 12.90 0.99
N GLY A 389 -10.42 13.91 1.84
CA GLY A 389 -9.42 14.96 2.10
C GLY A 389 -8.09 14.43 2.64
N PHE A 390 -8.09 13.31 3.38
CA PHE A 390 -6.84 12.66 3.82
C PHE A 390 -5.91 12.30 2.64
N LEU A 391 -6.49 11.83 1.52
CA LEU A 391 -5.72 11.50 0.32
C LEU A 391 -5.24 12.74 -0.41
N THR A 392 -6.08 13.78 -0.48
CA THR A 392 -5.94 14.89 -1.44
C THR A 392 -5.47 16.22 -0.84
N GLY A 393 -5.43 16.31 0.49
CA GLY A 393 -5.18 17.56 1.22
C GLY A 393 -6.33 17.91 2.15
N ILE A 394 -6.11 17.83 3.46
CA ILE A 394 -7.04 18.33 4.49
C ILE A 394 -6.28 18.78 5.74
N GLU A 395 -6.91 19.67 6.48
CA GLU A 395 -6.53 20.02 7.84
C GLU A 395 -7.65 19.53 8.76
N ALA A 396 -7.33 18.64 9.71
CA ALA A 396 -8.28 18.07 10.66
C ALA A 396 -7.83 18.38 12.10
N GLU A 397 -8.79 18.73 12.94
CA GLU A 397 -8.55 18.94 14.37
C GLU A 397 -8.26 17.60 15.06
N ASP A 398 -7.34 17.60 16.02
CA ASP A 398 -7.14 16.43 16.86
C ASP A 398 -8.43 16.18 17.68
N PRO A 399 -8.93 14.94 17.69
CA PRO A 399 -10.25 14.66 18.24
C PRO A 399 -10.35 14.71 19.77
N ILE A 400 -9.21 14.82 20.46
CA ILE A 400 -9.16 14.95 21.92
C ILE A 400 -8.67 16.33 22.33
N ASP A 401 -7.79 16.96 21.54
CA ASP A 401 -7.21 18.28 21.82
C ASP A 401 -7.45 19.22 20.63
N ASP A 402 -8.55 19.98 20.69
CA ASP A 402 -8.99 20.92 19.63
C ASP A 402 -8.00 22.07 19.35
N SER A 403 -6.98 22.24 20.20
CA SER A 403 -5.88 23.19 19.95
C SER A 403 -4.83 22.66 18.96
N ILE A 404 -4.85 21.36 18.68
CA ILE A 404 -3.94 20.69 17.75
C ILE A 404 -4.66 20.50 16.42
N SER A 405 -4.01 20.96 15.36
CA SER A 405 -4.46 20.78 13.98
C SER A 405 -3.44 19.94 13.20
N ARG A 406 -3.93 18.96 12.45
CA ARG A 406 -3.14 17.96 11.74
C ARG A 406 -3.41 18.06 10.25
N LYS A 407 -2.34 18.06 9.45
CA LYS A 407 -2.43 18.18 7.99
C LYS A 407 -2.16 16.83 7.36
N PHE A 408 -2.96 16.47 6.36
CA PHE A 408 -2.80 15.23 5.62
C PHE A 408 -2.80 15.51 4.12
N ASN A 409 -1.90 14.84 3.42
CA ASN A 409 -1.93 14.71 1.97
C ASN A 409 -1.19 13.43 1.57
N ASP A 410 -1.87 12.28 1.68
CA ASP A 410 -1.22 10.98 1.44
C ASP A 410 -0.72 10.85 -0.01
N LEU A 411 -1.42 11.42 -0.99
CA LEU A 411 -0.98 11.34 -2.39
C LEU A 411 0.29 12.14 -2.64
N GLU A 412 0.41 13.35 -2.10
CA GLU A 412 1.65 14.13 -2.18
C GLU A 412 2.80 13.43 -1.46
N ARG A 413 2.56 12.88 -0.27
CA ARG A 413 3.57 12.08 0.44
C ARG A 413 4.04 10.88 -0.40
N ARG A 414 3.11 10.13 -1.01
CA ARG A 414 3.44 9.00 -1.89
C ARG A 414 4.17 9.43 -3.15
N GLN A 415 3.85 10.62 -3.66
CA GLN A 415 4.53 11.22 -4.80
C GLN A 415 5.99 11.52 -4.48
N ILE A 416 6.26 12.10 -3.31
CA ILE A 416 7.61 12.36 -2.80
C ILE A 416 8.37 11.03 -2.62
N ASP A 417 7.80 10.08 -1.89
CA ASP A 417 8.42 8.77 -1.63
C ASP A 417 8.76 8.01 -2.94
N PHE A 418 7.88 8.07 -3.94
CA PHE A 418 8.12 7.44 -5.23
C PHE A 418 9.21 8.16 -6.05
N SER A 419 9.28 9.49 -5.99
CA SER A 419 10.37 10.26 -6.63
C SER A 419 11.74 9.96 -5.99
N ASP A 420 11.79 9.88 -4.66
CA ASP A 420 13.00 9.50 -3.92
C ASP A 420 13.47 8.09 -4.27
N LEU A 421 12.53 7.14 -4.36
CA LEU A 421 12.82 5.78 -4.81
C LEU A 421 13.47 5.76 -6.21
N LEU A 422 12.94 6.54 -7.17
CA LEU A 422 13.50 6.60 -8.52
C LEU A 422 14.89 7.27 -8.54
N ASN A 423 15.09 8.31 -7.73
CA ASN A 423 16.39 8.98 -7.59
C ASN A 423 17.46 8.06 -7.01
N ASP A 424 17.12 7.27 -5.98
CA ASP A 424 18.03 6.27 -5.41
C ASP A 424 18.38 5.20 -6.45
N ILE A 425 17.38 4.72 -7.21
CA ILE A 425 17.58 3.76 -8.29
C ILE A 425 18.52 4.29 -9.37
N ASP A 426 18.35 5.54 -9.81
CA ASP A 426 19.18 6.14 -10.88
C ASP A 426 20.63 6.33 -10.41
N ARG A 427 20.83 6.64 -9.13
CA ARG A 427 22.15 6.71 -8.48
C ARG A 427 22.77 5.34 -8.22
N GLY A 428 22.02 4.25 -8.41
CA GLY A 428 22.46 2.89 -8.09
C GLY A 428 22.59 2.64 -6.58
N HIS A 429 21.90 3.43 -5.76
CA HIS A 429 21.87 3.29 -4.31
C HIS A 429 20.71 2.37 -3.89
N MET A 430 20.92 1.58 -2.85
CA MET A 430 19.83 0.82 -2.24
C MET A 430 18.84 1.81 -1.59
N PRO A 431 17.56 1.83 -2.00
CA PRO A 431 16.57 2.72 -1.40
C PRO A 431 16.26 2.30 0.03
N ARG A 432 15.74 3.23 0.83
CA ARG A 432 15.25 2.89 2.18
C ARG A 432 13.90 2.17 2.11
N ASP A 433 13.55 1.54 3.24
CA ASP A 433 12.18 1.09 3.49
C ASP A 433 11.20 2.23 3.19
N GLY A 434 10.04 1.89 2.64
CA GLY A 434 9.06 2.91 2.26
C GLY A 434 8.55 3.70 3.46
N GLU A 435 8.17 4.96 3.26
CA GLU A 435 7.67 5.81 4.35
C GLU A 435 6.23 5.43 4.75
N LYS A 436 6.04 4.22 5.30
CA LYS A 436 4.75 3.63 5.70
C LYS A 436 4.03 4.41 6.82
N ARG A 437 4.68 5.42 7.41
CA ARG A 437 4.43 5.86 8.80
C ARG A 437 4.53 7.36 9.07
N LYS A 438 4.72 8.20 8.06
CA LYS A 438 4.80 9.65 8.25
C LYS A 438 3.68 10.28 7.44
N HIS A 439 2.74 10.94 8.10
CA HIS A 439 1.65 11.65 7.45
C HIS A 439 1.64 13.10 7.90
#